data_AF-A0AAW0FN13-F1
#
_entry.id   AF-A0AAW0FN13-F1
#
_cell.length_a   1.000
_cell.length_b   1.000
_cell.length_c   1.000
_cell.angle_alpha   90.00
_cell.angle_beta   90.00
_cell.angle_gamma   90.00
#
_symmetry.space_group_name_H-M   'P 1'
#
loop_
_entity.id
_entity.type
_entity.pdbx_description
1 polymer ?
#
loop_
_entity_poly.entity_id
_entity_poly.type
_entity_poly.pdbx_seq_one_letter_code
_entity_poly.pdbx_strand_id
1 'polypeptide(L)'
;MTGLPEYRNGGLLFDLGVLSLKPGALAPSFYPDPASNIPRLLPSHPAIIEWRAMTVIELDRIANAIRAKLGLRREQLTLAQVLESATWKGGREIAKQKRPATGGPPIEIESDGTVF
;
A
#
# COMPACT_ATOMS: atom_id res chain seq x y z
N MET A 1 -16.35 -8.27 5.65
CA MET A 1 -14.89 -8.45 5.46
C MET A 1 -14.30 -7.09 5.19
N THR A 2 -13.19 -6.79 5.85
CA THR A 2 -12.41 -5.55 5.68
C THR A 2 -11.05 -5.93 5.12
N GLY A 3 -10.53 -5.14 4.17
CA GLY A 3 -9.21 -5.40 3.60
C GLY A 3 -8.09 -5.12 4.60
N LEU A 4 -7.07 -5.98 4.61
CA LEU A 4 -5.90 -5.79 5.46
C LEU A 4 -5.01 -4.67 4.87
N PRO A 5 -4.66 -3.62 5.64
CA PRO A 5 -3.82 -2.54 5.17
C PRO A 5 -2.33 -2.91 5.23
N GLU A 6 -1.97 -4.06 4.66
CA GLU A 6 -0.58 -4.49 4.57
C GLU A 6 0.17 -3.77 3.45
N TYR A 7 1.50 -3.88 3.46
CA TYR A 7 2.37 -3.05 2.66
C TYR A 7 2.23 -3.26 1.14
N ARG A 8 1.68 -4.38 0.65
CA ARG A 8 1.47 -4.58 -0.80
C ARG A 8 0.20 -3.85 -1.26
N ASN A 9 -0.89 -4.00 -0.52
CA ASN A 9 -2.14 -3.26 -0.72
C ASN A 9 -1.91 -1.75 -0.62
N GLY A 10 -1.32 -1.29 0.49
CA GLY A 10 -1.02 0.13 0.67
C GLY A 10 0.09 0.60 -0.28
N GLY A 11 1.05 -0.28 -0.58
CA GLY A 11 2.18 0.02 -1.45
C GLY A 11 1.75 0.32 -2.87
N LEU A 12 0.76 -0.41 -3.37
CA LEU A 12 0.18 -0.15 -4.69
C LEU A 12 -0.37 1.28 -4.80
N LEU A 13 -1.06 1.76 -3.76
CA LEU A 13 -1.64 3.12 -3.76
C LEU A 13 -0.57 4.19 -3.85
N PHE A 14 0.54 4.00 -3.13
CA PHE A 14 1.66 4.93 -3.17
C PHE A 14 2.43 4.82 -4.51
N ASP A 15 2.65 3.60 -4.99
CA ASP A 15 3.38 3.36 -6.24
C ASP A 15 2.61 3.85 -7.46
N LEU A 16 1.30 3.83 -7.44
CA LEU A 16 0.49 4.40 -8.52
C LEU A 16 0.17 5.90 -8.31
N GLY A 17 0.68 6.51 -7.23
CA GLY A 17 0.50 7.94 -6.96
C GLY A 17 -0.89 8.33 -6.47
N VAL A 18 -1.72 7.36 -6.04
CA VAL A 18 -3.02 7.62 -5.38
C VAL A 18 -2.79 8.25 -4.01
N LEU A 19 -1.76 7.79 -3.29
CA LEU A 19 -1.29 8.38 -2.05
C LEU A 19 0.16 8.86 -2.22
N SER A 20 0.52 9.92 -1.50
CA SER A 20 1.89 10.43 -1.46
C SER A 20 2.19 11.06 -0.10
N LEU A 21 3.48 11.11 0.26
CA LEU A 21 3.92 11.89 1.41
C LEU A 21 3.83 13.38 1.08
N LYS A 22 3.36 14.18 2.05
CA LYS A 22 3.45 15.64 1.94
C LYS A 22 4.92 16.07 1.90
N PRO A 23 5.25 17.17 1.21
CA PRO A 23 6.60 17.74 1.26
C PRO A 23 7.03 17.98 2.71
N GLY A 24 8.21 17.49 3.08
CA GLY A 24 8.75 17.62 4.45
C GLY A 24 8.04 16.77 5.52
N ALA A 25 7.19 15.82 5.13
CA ALA A 25 6.48 14.96 6.09
C ALA A 25 7.41 14.08 6.94
N LEU A 26 8.60 13.73 6.41
CA LEU A 26 9.59 12.90 7.08
C LEU A 26 10.93 13.65 7.17
N ALA A 27 11.58 13.53 8.32
CA ALA A 27 12.94 14.02 8.50
C ALA A 27 13.96 13.17 7.73
N PRO A 28 15.12 13.74 7.32
CA PRO A 28 16.17 12.98 6.62
C PRO A 28 16.67 11.73 7.36
N SER A 29 16.57 11.71 8.70
CA SER A 29 16.98 10.57 9.52
C SER A 29 16.17 9.29 9.27
N PHE A 30 15.00 9.38 8.64
CA PHE A 30 14.19 8.21 8.27
C PHE A 30 14.61 7.56 6.95
N TYR A 31 15.66 8.07 6.29
CA TYR A 31 16.21 7.53 5.05
C TYR A 31 17.61 6.94 5.33
N PRO A 32 17.68 5.67 5.80
CA PRO A 32 18.94 5.10 6.28
C PRO A 32 19.95 4.78 5.18
N ASP A 33 19.48 4.63 3.93
CA ASP A 33 20.33 4.35 2.76
C ASP A 33 20.41 5.61 1.88
N PRO A 34 21.58 6.28 1.78
CA PRO A 34 21.75 7.46 0.94
C PRO A 34 21.52 7.20 -0.57
N ALA A 35 21.58 5.94 -1.01
CA ALA A 35 21.33 5.56 -2.40
C ALA A 35 19.84 5.25 -2.68
N SER A 36 18.99 5.28 -1.65
CA SER A 36 17.57 4.94 -1.75
C SER A 36 16.69 6.06 -1.21
N ASN A 37 15.61 6.39 -1.93
CA ASN A 37 14.60 7.32 -1.45
C ASN A 37 13.44 6.60 -0.72
N ILE A 38 13.71 5.41 -0.16
CA ILE A 38 12.72 4.62 0.58
C ILE A 38 12.91 4.89 2.08
N PRO A 39 11.93 5.50 2.76
CA PRO A 39 12.03 5.71 4.19
C PRO A 39 11.77 4.40 4.96
N ARG A 40 12.37 4.29 6.15
CA ARG A 40 12.10 3.23 7.12
C ARG A 40 11.48 3.82 8.38
N LEU A 41 10.28 3.34 8.72
CA LEU A 41 9.47 3.88 9.82
C LEU A 41 9.02 2.76 10.77
N LEU A 42 8.84 3.11 12.05
CA LEU A 42 8.19 2.23 13.01
C LEU A 42 6.69 2.05 12.69
N PRO A 43 6.07 0.91 13.04
CA PRO A 43 4.64 0.69 12.86
C PRO A 43 3.77 1.75 13.56
N SER A 44 4.27 2.30 14.67
CA SER A 44 3.62 3.35 15.46
C SER A 44 3.82 4.76 14.92
N HIS A 45 4.64 4.95 13.88
CA HIS A 45 4.87 6.27 13.31
C HIS A 45 3.57 6.82 12.69
N PRO A 46 3.20 8.10 12.92
CA PRO A 46 1.94 8.66 12.42
C PRO A 46 1.69 8.46 10.93
N ALA A 47 2.73 8.63 10.09
CA ALA A 47 2.64 8.39 8.66
C ALA A 47 2.27 6.93 8.29
N ILE A 48 2.72 5.94 9.07
CA ILE A 48 2.32 4.53 8.87
C ILE A 48 0.86 4.32 9.27
N ILE A 49 0.44 4.89 10.40
CA ILE A 49 -0.95 4.81 10.88
C ILE A 49 -1.91 5.44 9.86
N GLU A 50 -1.59 6.65 9.39
CA GLU A 50 -2.38 7.34 8.36
C GLU A 50 -2.43 6.55 7.05
N TRP A 51 -1.29 6.04 6.58
CA TRP A 51 -1.24 5.25 5.36
C TRP A 51 -2.08 3.98 5.46
N ARG A 52 -2.05 3.29 6.60
CA ARG A 52 -2.88 2.11 6.83
C ARG A 52 -4.36 2.43 6.89
N ALA A 53 -4.73 3.50 7.59
CA ALA A 53 -6.12 3.97 7.65
C ALA A 53 -6.65 4.31 6.25
N MET A 54 -5.87 5.06 5.46
CA MET A 54 -6.21 5.37 4.08
C MET A 54 -6.30 4.11 3.21
N THR A 55 -5.40 3.15 3.40
CA THR A 55 -5.43 1.88 2.66
C THR A 55 -6.76 1.16 2.86
N VAL A 56 -7.26 1.03 4.10
CA VAL A 56 -8.56 0.38 4.36
C VAL A 56 -9.68 1.03 3.56
N ILE A 57 -9.74 2.37 3.53
CA ILE A 57 -10.77 3.14 2.82
C ILE A 57 -10.64 2.96 1.31
N GLU A 58 -9.41 3.06 0.78
CA GLU A 58 -9.17 2.99 -0.66
C GLU A 58 -9.42 1.59 -1.23
N LEU A 59 -9.24 0.52 -0.45
CA LEU A 59 -9.57 -0.84 -0.88
C LEU A 59 -11.06 -1.00 -1.22
N ASP A 60 -11.96 -0.43 -0.41
CA ASP A 60 -13.39 -0.41 -0.70
C ASP A 60 -13.72 0.46 -1.92
N ARG A 61 -13.06 1.61 -2.06
CA ARG A 61 -13.23 2.51 -3.21
C ARG A 61 -12.78 1.85 -4.52
N ILE A 62 -11.64 1.16 -4.51
CA ILE A 62 -11.14 0.39 -5.66
C ILE A 62 -12.14 -0.69 -6.06
N ALA A 63 -12.64 -1.47 -5.09
CA ALA A 63 -13.61 -2.52 -5.39
C ALA A 63 -14.89 -1.95 -6.02
N ASN A 64 -15.38 -0.81 -5.52
CA ASN A 64 -16.54 -0.13 -6.09
C ASN A 64 -16.26 0.45 -7.48
N ALA A 65 -15.09 1.05 -7.70
CA ALA A 65 -14.69 1.58 -9.00
C ALA A 65 -14.56 0.49 -10.07
N ILE A 66 -13.97 -0.66 -9.73
CA ILE A 66 -13.87 -1.81 -10.65
C ILE A 66 -15.26 -2.33 -11.01
N ARG A 67 -16.14 -2.51 -10.01
CA ARG A 67 -17.52 -2.93 -10.23
C ARG A 67 -18.27 -1.98 -11.16
N ALA A 68 -18.19 -0.68 -10.88
CA ALA A 68 -18.82 0.35 -11.70
C ALA A 68 -18.31 0.30 -13.15
N LYS A 69 -16.99 0.17 -13.34
CA LYS A 69 -16.38 0.10 -14.67
C LYS A 69 -16.78 -1.15 -15.46
N LEU A 70 -17.02 -2.26 -14.77
CA LEU A 70 -17.37 -3.55 -15.39
C LEU A 70 -18.89 -3.84 -15.40
N GLY A 71 -19.72 -2.96 -14.84
CA GLY A 71 -21.17 -3.18 -14.72
C GLY A 71 -21.53 -4.35 -13.80
N LEU A 72 -20.70 -4.64 -12.79
CA LEU A 72 -20.87 -5.78 -11.89
C LEU A 72 -21.47 -5.36 -10.54
N ARG A 73 -22.32 -6.22 -9.97
CA ARG A 73 -22.81 -6.09 -8.60
C ARG A 73 -21.80 -6.63 -7.59
N ARG A 74 -22.00 -6.30 -6.31
CA ARG A 74 -21.11 -6.71 -5.21
C ARG A 74 -21.01 -8.23 -5.07
N GLU A 75 -22.08 -8.95 -5.37
CA GLU A 75 -22.16 -10.41 -5.27
C GLU A 75 -21.45 -11.10 -6.42
N GLN A 76 -21.29 -10.40 -7.57
CA GLN A 76 -20.60 -10.92 -8.75
C GLN A 76 -19.09 -10.73 -8.69
N LEU A 77 -18.63 -9.70 -7.98
CA LEU A 77 -17.23 -9.44 -7.71
C LEU A 77 -17.06 -8.98 -6.27
N THR A 78 -16.76 -9.91 -5.37
CA THR A 78 -16.64 -9.63 -3.94
C THR A 78 -15.37 -8.84 -3.61
N LEU A 79 -15.32 -8.21 -2.43
CA LEU A 79 -14.11 -7.50 -1.98
C LEU A 79 -12.91 -8.46 -1.90
N ALA A 80 -13.09 -9.67 -1.39
CA ALA A 80 -12.04 -10.69 -1.30
C ALA A 80 -11.37 -10.95 -2.66
N GLN A 81 -12.17 -11.11 -3.72
CA GLN A 81 -11.65 -11.35 -5.07
C GLN A 81 -10.84 -10.16 -5.60
N VAL A 82 -11.30 -8.94 -5.32
CA VAL A 82 -10.55 -7.72 -5.68
C VAL A 82 -9.22 -7.64 -4.91
N LEU A 83 -9.23 -7.94 -3.61
CA LEU A 83 -8.02 -7.89 -2.79
C LEU A 83 -6.95 -8.87 -3.28
N GLU A 84 -7.32 -10.12 -3.50
CA GLU A 84 -6.38 -11.16 -3.94
C GLU A 84 -5.81 -10.87 -5.34
N SER A 85 -6.68 -10.51 -6.30
CA SER A 85 -6.30 -10.42 -7.71
C SER A 85 -5.81 -9.04 -8.14
N ALA A 86 -6.31 -7.95 -7.54
CA ALA A 86 -5.95 -6.59 -7.94
C ALA A 86 -4.89 -6.01 -7.02
N THR A 87 -5.21 -5.76 -5.74
CA THR A 87 -4.34 -4.95 -4.89
C THR A 87 -3.16 -5.72 -4.35
N TRP A 88 -3.34 -6.97 -3.93
CA TRP A 88 -2.27 -7.78 -3.35
C TRP A 88 -1.29 -8.29 -4.41
N LYS A 89 -1.80 -8.91 -5.48
CA LYS A 89 -0.96 -9.37 -6.62
C LYS A 89 -0.38 -8.19 -7.40
N GLY A 90 -1.22 -7.23 -7.80
CA GLY A 90 -0.77 -6.03 -8.51
C GLY A 90 0.24 -5.22 -7.71
N GLY A 91 0.05 -5.10 -6.39
CA GLY A 91 1.02 -4.46 -5.49
C GLY A 91 2.40 -5.09 -5.56
N ARG A 92 2.51 -6.42 -5.59
CA ARG A 92 3.81 -7.09 -5.75
C ARG A 92 4.41 -6.91 -7.14
N GLU A 93 3.60 -6.97 -8.18
CA GLU A 93 4.07 -6.81 -9.57
C GLU A 93 4.63 -5.40 -9.77
N ILE A 94 3.90 -4.37 -9.33
CA ILE A 94 4.34 -2.98 -9.39
C ILE A 94 5.56 -2.74 -8.48
N ALA A 95 5.58 -3.32 -7.28
CA ALA A 95 6.73 -3.19 -6.38
C ALA A 95 8.02 -3.75 -7.02
N LYS A 96 7.95 -4.90 -7.69
CA LYS A 96 9.07 -5.47 -8.45
C LYS A 96 9.49 -4.61 -9.63
N GLN A 97 8.54 -3.99 -10.34
CA GLN A 97 8.86 -3.09 -11.44
C GLN A 97 9.57 -1.82 -10.95
N LYS A 98 9.10 -1.22 -9.85
CA LYS A 98 9.66 0.00 -9.29
C LYS A 98 10.97 -0.21 -8.53
N ARG A 99 11.12 -1.38 -7.90
CA ARG A 99 12.30 -1.74 -7.09
C ARG A 99 12.78 -3.12 -7.52
N PRO A 100 13.40 -3.27 -8.70
CA PRO A 100 13.79 -4.58 -9.23
C PRO A 100 14.75 -5.35 -8.32
N ALA A 101 15.58 -4.64 -7.54
CA ALA A 101 16.52 -5.26 -6.61
C ALA A 101 15.85 -5.91 -5.38
N THR A 102 14.78 -5.31 -4.85
CA THR A 102 14.19 -5.75 -3.57
C THR A 102 12.75 -6.25 -3.69
N GLY A 103 11.98 -5.73 -4.65
CA GLY A 103 10.53 -5.93 -4.73
C GLY A 103 9.78 -5.44 -3.47
N GLY A 104 10.44 -4.61 -2.65
CA GLY A 104 9.95 -4.14 -1.36
C GLY A 104 8.90 -3.03 -1.46
N PRO A 105 8.32 -2.62 -0.32
CA PRO A 105 7.35 -1.54 -0.28
C PRO A 105 7.96 -0.16 -0.60
N PRO A 106 7.13 0.84 -0.91
CA PRO A 106 7.55 2.24 -1.05
C PRO A 106 7.92 2.91 0.28
N ILE A 107 7.52 2.33 1.41
CA ILE A 107 7.87 2.73 2.77
C ILE A 107 8.19 1.44 3.53
N GLU A 108 9.42 1.30 4.02
CA GLU A 108 9.80 0.17 4.86
C GLU A 108 9.20 0.34 6.25
N ILE A 109 8.66 -0.75 6.80
CA ILE A 109 8.19 -0.79 8.18
C ILE A 109 9.20 -1.61 8.97
N GLU A 110 9.78 -1.01 9.99
CA GLU A 110 10.65 -1.69 10.94
C GLU A 110 9.81 -2.63 11.81
N SER A 111 9.82 -3.92 11.47
CA SER A 111 9.04 -4.94 12.17
C SER A 111 9.94 -6.11 12.52
N ASP A 112 9.79 -6.61 13.74
CA ASP A 112 10.36 -7.88 14.21
C ASP A 112 9.41 -9.06 13.94
N GLY A 113 8.32 -8.83 13.21
CA GLY A 113 7.29 -9.82 12.90
C GLY A 113 6.20 -9.96 13.96
N THR A 114 6.25 -9.21 15.07
CA THR A 114 5.20 -9.21 16.10
C THR A 114 4.08 -8.21 15.80
N VAL A 115 4.35 -7.20 14.98
CA VAL A 115 3.40 -6.17 14.57
C VAL A 115 3.29 -6.14 13.04
N PHE A 116 2.09 -6.45 12.55
CA PHE A 116 1.72 -6.39 11.14
C PHE A 116 1.48 -4.99 10.66
#